data_AF-A0A4V1BE71-F1
#
_entry.id   AF-A0A4V1BE71-F1
#
_cell.length_a   1.000
_cell.length_b   1.000
_cell.length_c   1.000
_cell.angle_alpha   90.00
_cell.angle_beta   90.00
_cell.angle_gamma   90.00
#
_symmetry.space_group_name_H-M   'P 1'
#
loop_
_entity.id
_entity.type
_entity.pdbx_description
1 polymer ?
#
loop_
_entity_poly.entity_id
_entity_poly.type
_entity_poly.pdbx_seq_one_letter_code
_entity_poly.pdbx_strand_id
1 'polypeptide(L)'
;MTVGGRPVRWRLGLRLAVTALVAACAVLLGAGPAAAHAELLGTDPADGAVLDTAPEAVTLTFTEPVRLTDREITVYDAAGVSVPSEAAASDDEVTVTLTDPEALGRGTFVVAWAVISADGHPISGSITFSVGEPSAEVADPPPAPTSSGAVTAVQGVLAGLTYLGLLVAAGLAAFVALVLPGSYGGQQTRLRIRRTTRVAAAVATVAALLMVPVASTYAQGLELGDLPGSLDPGLVTAEILSVVLLVAGLGVVVVSLSSVPPDRTQRPALLVGAALAVASPAVVGHTRSYQPEVLLVVSDVVHVAAGATWLGGLVGLVVALRALAGREELAAVTLARFSALAGGLLLAVAATGTMLAWRILGSWSAFLDTTYGQLLLVKIGLALVVAALGGWNRFGMLPRVRAAAGFGDRTRAATLVSRTLVAEATVVVALLGVTGFLVNQSPRPAPVDAPEGTTGVEAAESSGDLQVYAALSPRRQGATTLLVQLQDGTGEPVTPPTAPEVSLRSGDVDLGDVELTASDAGTWQARVVLPRAGVWEVQVSTRLSRFEAPVSTVRIDVPE
;
A
#
# COMPACT_ATOMS: atom_id res chain seq x y z
N MET A 1 37.84 -18.63 43.10
CA MET A 1 37.04 -19.79 42.68
C MET A 1 35.65 -19.58 43.28
N THR A 2 34.54 -19.44 42.56
CA THR A 2 34.07 -20.05 41.31
C THR A 2 33.19 -19.07 40.53
N VAL A 3 33.43 -18.95 39.22
CA VAL A 3 32.57 -18.26 38.26
C VAL A 3 31.52 -19.28 37.81
N GLY A 4 30.27 -19.14 38.28
CA GLY A 4 29.15 -20.03 37.97
C GLY A 4 28.15 -19.37 37.02
N GLY A 5 27.89 -20.01 35.89
CA GLY A 5 27.37 -19.40 34.67
C GLY A 5 25.89 -18.99 34.65
N ARG A 6 25.59 -18.04 33.76
CA ARG A 6 24.23 -17.76 33.27
C ARG A 6 24.15 -17.80 31.74
N PRO A 7 24.17 -18.98 31.08
CA PRO A 7 23.89 -19.10 29.65
C PRO A 7 22.44 -19.53 29.31
N VAL A 8 21.53 -19.63 30.28
CA VAL A 8 20.23 -20.30 30.04
C VAL A 8 19.16 -19.38 29.40
N ARG A 9 19.16 -18.08 29.71
CA ARG A 9 18.09 -17.16 29.26
C ARG A 9 18.15 -16.79 27.77
N TRP A 10 19.34 -16.76 27.16
CA TRP A 10 19.48 -16.41 25.73
C TRP A 10 19.09 -17.57 24.81
N ARG A 11 19.34 -18.82 25.23
CA ARG A 11 18.96 -20.02 24.48
C ARG A 11 17.44 -20.24 24.43
N LEU A 12 16.72 -19.82 25.48
CA LEU A 12 15.26 -19.89 25.51
C LEU A 12 14.63 -18.84 24.58
N GLY A 13 15.16 -17.61 24.57
CA GLY A 13 14.73 -16.56 23.65
C GLY A 13 14.98 -16.90 22.18
N LEU A 14 16.14 -17.49 21.87
CA LEU A 14 16.45 -17.94 20.50
C LEU A 14 15.54 -19.08 20.05
N ARG A 15 15.24 -20.05 20.93
CA ARG A 15 14.33 -21.17 20.60
C ARG A 15 12.91 -20.68 20.33
N LEU A 16 12.38 -19.79 21.17
CA LEU A 16 11.05 -19.20 20.96
C LEU A 16 10.98 -18.38 19.66
N ALA A 17 12.04 -17.64 19.32
CA ALA A 17 12.13 -16.92 18.05
C ALA A 17 12.14 -17.87 16.83
N VAL A 18 12.88 -18.99 16.91
CA VAL A 18 12.90 -20.00 15.84
C VAL A 18 11.54 -20.72 15.72
N THR A 19 10.89 -21.07 16.83
CA THR A 19 9.56 -21.72 16.78
C THR A 19 8.51 -20.76 16.21
N ALA A 20 8.54 -19.48 16.60
CA ALA A 20 7.65 -18.46 16.04
C ALA A 20 7.92 -18.23 14.55
N LEU A 21 9.18 -18.24 14.12
CA LEU A 21 9.56 -18.13 12.71
C LEU A 21 9.07 -19.33 11.90
N VAL A 22 9.24 -20.56 12.39
CA VAL A 22 8.79 -21.78 11.71
C VAL A 22 7.25 -21.83 11.64
N ALA A 23 6.56 -21.45 12.70
CA ALA A 23 5.10 -21.35 12.71
C ALA A 23 4.59 -20.27 11.73
N ALA A 24 5.26 -19.11 11.68
CA ALA A 24 4.96 -18.08 10.69
C ALA A 24 5.20 -18.58 9.26
N CYS A 25 6.32 -19.25 8.99
CA CYS A 25 6.60 -19.86 7.68
C CYS A 25 5.56 -20.91 7.27
N ALA A 26 5.03 -21.70 8.21
CA ALA A 26 4.00 -22.70 7.92
C ALA A 26 2.64 -22.07 7.54
N VAL A 27 2.28 -20.94 8.15
CA VAL A 27 1.05 -20.18 7.81
C VAL A 27 1.21 -19.44 6.46
N LEU A 28 2.43 -19.02 6.13
CA LEU A 28 2.76 -18.30 4.89
C LEU A 28 2.68 -19.17 3.61
N LEU A 29 2.74 -20.50 3.73
CA LEU A 29 2.78 -21.43 2.59
C LEU A 29 1.39 -21.75 1.98
N GLY A 30 0.29 -21.29 2.56
CA GLY A 30 -1.06 -21.69 2.18
C GLY A 30 -1.95 -20.62 1.54
N ALA A 31 -1.44 -19.43 1.21
CA ALA A 31 -2.28 -18.31 0.76
C ALA A 31 -1.75 -17.64 -0.52
N GLY A 32 -2.58 -17.59 -1.56
CA GLY A 32 -2.31 -16.84 -2.80
C GLY A 32 -2.28 -15.32 -2.56
N PRO A 33 -1.68 -14.53 -3.47
CA PRO A 33 -1.68 -13.06 -3.37
C PRO A 33 -3.12 -12.52 -3.37
N ALA A 34 -3.37 -11.46 -2.61
CA ALA A 34 -4.64 -10.71 -2.68
C ALA A 34 -4.34 -9.30 -3.21
N ALA A 35 -5.32 -8.63 -3.80
CA ALA A 35 -5.18 -7.29 -4.37
C ALA A 35 -5.47 -6.20 -3.32
N ALA A 36 -4.83 -5.03 -3.45
CA ALA A 36 -5.15 -3.83 -2.67
C ALA A 36 -5.97 -2.80 -3.44
N HIS A 37 -6.04 -2.92 -4.76
CA HIS A 37 -6.78 -2.01 -5.63
C HIS A 37 -7.71 -2.86 -6.47
N ALA A 38 -8.88 -2.31 -6.76
CA ALA A 38 -9.84 -2.92 -7.65
C ALA A 38 -9.26 -2.86 -9.06
N GLU A 39 -8.98 -4.03 -9.62
CA GLU A 39 -8.65 -4.17 -11.03
C GLU A 39 -9.91 -4.62 -11.75
N LEU A 40 -10.18 -4.03 -12.92
CA LEU A 40 -11.27 -4.48 -13.77
C LEU A 40 -10.93 -5.88 -14.29
N LEU A 41 -11.68 -6.88 -13.85
CA LEU A 41 -11.52 -8.28 -14.26
C LEU A 41 -12.16 -8.55 -15.61
N GLY A 42 -13.30 -7.92 -15.88
CA GLY A 42 -14.04 -8.15 -17.10
C GLY A 42 -15.30 -7.29 -17.17
N THR A 43 -15.90 -7.29 -18.34
CA THR A 43 -17.14 -6.56 -18.61
C THR A 43 -18.11 -7.40 -19.43
N ASP A 44 -19.39 -7.14 -19.24
CA ASP A 44 -20.46 -7.66 -20.10
C ASP A 44 -21.35 -6.50 -20.55
N PRO A 45 -21.39 -6.16 -21.85
CA PRO A 45 -20.65 -6.75 -22.94
C PRO A 45 -19.12 -6.61 -22.77
N ALA A 46 -18.38 -7.53 -23.40
CA ALA A 46 -16.92 -7.47 -23.42
C ALA A 46 -16.43 -6.16 -24.06
N ASP A 47 -15.31 -5.63 -23.58
CA ASP A 47 -14.70 -4.44 -24.17
C ASP A 47 -14.44 -4.65 -25.68
N GLY A 48 -14.89 -3.69 -26.49
CA GLY A 48 -14.86 -3.73 -27.94
C GLY A 48 -15.94 -4.59 -28.60
N ALA A 49 -16.87 -5.18 -27.84
CA ALA A 49 -17.90 -6.06 -28.41
C ALA A 49 -18.79 -5.33 -29.43
N VAL A 50 -19.18 -6.04 -30.49
CA VAL A 50 -20.17 -5.58 -31.48
C VAL A 50 -21.44 -6.40 -31.30
N LEU A 51 -22.52 -5.73 -30.91
CA LEU A 51 -23.81 -6.32 -30.56
C LEU A 51 -24.84 -6.07 -31.67
N ASP A 52 -25.73 -7.01 -31.94
CA ASP A 52 -26.81 -6.80 -32.92
C ASP A 52 -27.82 -5.75 -32.46
N THR A 53 -28.08 -5.70 -31.15
CA THR A 53 -28.99 -4.77 -30.48
C THR A 53 -28.31 -4.16 -29.26
N ALA A 54 -28.73 -2.95 -28.88
CA ALA A 54 -28.23 -2.32 -27.66
C ALA A 54 -28.56 -3.18 -26.42
N PRO A 55 -27.61 -3.33 -25.47
CA PRO A 55 -27.85 -4.08 -24.26
C PRO A 55 -28.72 -3.28 -23.28
N GLU A 56 -29.43 -3.96 -22.38
CA GLU A 56 -30.18 -3.27 -21.32
C GLU A 56 -29.24 -2.65 -20.27
N ALA A 57 -28.10 -3.28 -20.03
CA ALA A 57 -27.10 -2.83 -19.09
C ALA A 57 -25.67 -3.20 -19.54
N VAL A 58 -24.70 -2.49 -18.98
CA VAL A 58 -23.27 -2.82 -19.04
C VAL A 58 -22.79 -3.13 -17.63
N THR A 59 -22.18 -4.29 -17.44
CA THR A 59 -21.66 -4.75 -16.16
C THR A 59 -20.13 -4.70 -16.16
N LEU A 60 -19.54 -4.20 -15.08
CA LEU A 60 -18.11 -4.13 -14.82
C LEU A 60 -17.81 -4.93 -13.55
N THR A 61 -16.97 -5.96 -13.65
CA THR A 61 -16.58 -6.80 -12.51
C THR A 61 -15.15 -6.48 -12.10
N PHE A 62 -14.93 -6.29 -10.80
CA PHE A 62 -13.63 -5.92 -10.22
C PHE A 62 -13.06 -7.04 -9.34
N THR A 63 -11.78 -6.96 -8.99
CA THR A 63 -11.13 -7.92 -8.07
C THR A 63 -11.56 -7.78 -6.61
N GLU A 64 -12.20 -6.67 -6.25
CA GLU A 64 -12.61 -6.36 -4.88
C GLU A 64 -13.79 -5.38 -4.88
N PRO A 65 -14.42 -5.14 -3.72
CA PRO A 65 -15.59 -4.29 -3.64
C PRO A 65 -15.28 -2.83 -4.00
N VAL A 66 -16.17 -2.19 -4.76
CA VAL A 66 -16.03 -0.79 -5.19
C VAL A 66 -17.21 0.07 -4.74
N ARG A 67 -16.98 1.38 -4.63
CA ARG A 67 -18.02 2.38 -4.34
C ARG A 67 -18.11 3.40 -5.47
N LEU A 68 -19.33 3.81 -5.79
CA LEU A 68 -19.58 4.90 -6.71
C LEU A 68 -19.34 6.24 -6.02
N THR A 69 -18.90 7.23 -6.80
CA THR A 69 -18.93 8.64 -6.44
C THR A 69 -20.19 9.31 -6.97
N ASP A 70 -20.57 10.47 -6.42
CA ASP A 70 -21.64 11.34 -6.95
C ASP A 70 -21.37 11.84 -8.39
N ARG A 71 -20.15 11.62 -8.92
CA ARG A 71 -19.80 11.84 -10.32
C ARG A 71 -19.73 10.48 -11.02
N GLU A 72 -20.67 10.30 -11.93
CA GLU A 72 -21.21 9.04 -12.44
C GLU A 72 -20.29 8.31 -13.43
N ILE A 73 -20.47 7.00 -13.49
CA ILE A 73 -20.13 6.24 -14.70
C ILE A 73 -21.04 6.77 -15.80
N THR A 74 -20.43 7.28 -16.87
CA THR A 74 -21.15 7.94 -17.95
C THR A 74 -20.94 7.17 -19.24
N VAL A 75 -22.04 6.96 -19.97
CA VAL A 75 -22.00 6.37 -21.30
C VAL A 75 -22.06 7.50 -22.32
N TYR A 76 -21.18 7.46 -23.32
CA TYR A 76 -21.12 8.41 -24.41
C TYR A 76 -21.36 7.69 -25.74
N ASP A 77 -22.01 8.37 -26.68
CA ASP A 77 -22.01 7.93 -28.08
C ASP A 77 -20.68 8.29 -28.77
N ALA A 78 -20.52 7.83 -30.02
CA ALA A 78 -19.31 8.10 -30.81
C ALA A 78 -19.00 9.59 -31.03
N ALA A 79 -19.98 10.48 -30.89
CA ALA A 79 -19.79 11.92 -30.99
C ALA A 79 -19.41 12.59 -29.65
N GLY A 80 -19.32 11.81 -28.56
CA GLY A 80 -19.04 12.30 -27.22
C GLY A 80 -20.26 12.87 -26.51
N VAL A 81 -21.48 12.57 -26.97
CA VAL A 81 -22.72 12.99 -26.31
C VAL A 81 -23.12 11.97 -25.27
N SER A 82 -23.42 12.44 -24.06
CA SER A 82 -23.84 11.56 -22.96
C SER A 82 -25.18 10.87 -23.27
N VAL A 83 -25.18 9.56 -23.18
CA VAL A 83 -26.36 8.71 -23.21
C VAL A 83 -26.92 8.62 -21.79
N PRO A 84 -28.24 8.81 -21.58
CA PRO A 84 -28.83 8.67 -20.26
C PRO A 84 -28.69 7.24 -19.72
N SER A 85 -28.11 7.11 -18.53
CA SER A 85 -27.84 5.83 -17.87
C SER A 85 -27.85 6.01 -16.35
N GLU A 86 -28.10 4.93 -15.61
CA GLU A 86 -27.99 4.91 -14.14
C GLU A 86 -27.00 3.83 -13.72
N ALA A 87 -26.06 4.16 -12.84
CA ALA A 87 -25.07 3.21 -12.32
C ALA A 87 -25.39 2.79 -10.89
N ALA A 88 -25.20 1.50 -10.59
CA ALA A 88 -25.29 0.95 -9.25
C ALA A 88 -24.12 -0.01 -8.98
N ALA A 89 -23.49 0.11 -7.80
CA ALA A 89 -22.46 -0.83 -7.36
C ALA A 89 -23.03 -1.82 -6.34
N SER A 90 -22.67 -3.09 -6.48
CA SER A 90 -22.95 -4.16 -5.55
C SER A 90 -21.71 -5.02 -5.36
N ASP A 91 -21.10 -4.91 -4.17
CA ASP A 91 -19.84 -5.58 -3.86
C ASP A 91 -18.74 -5.26 -4.89
N ASP A 92 -18.23 -6.25 -5.60
CA ASP A 92 -17.20 -6.15 -6.65
C ASP A 92 -17.77 -5.92 -8.06
N GLU A 93 -19.08 -5.75 -8.21
CA GLU A 93 -19.73 -5.54 -9.49
C GLU A 93 -20.37 -4.15 -9.60
N VAL A 94 -20.27 -3.53 -10.78
CA VAL A 94 -20.98 -2.30 -11.12
C VAL A 94 -21.84 -2.51 -12.35
N THR A 95 -23.13 -2.23 -12.22
CA THR A 95 -24.10 -2.32 -13.31
C THR A 95 -24.50 -0.92 -13.76
N VAL A 96 -24.34 -0.64 -15.05
CA VAL A 96 -24.72 0.60 -15.73
C VAL A 96 -25.95 0.31 -16.59
N THR A 97 -27.13 0.72 -16.13
CA THR A 97 -28.40 0.49 -16.83
C THR A 97 -28.60 1.61 -17.85
N LEU A 98 -28.77 1.26 -19.13
CA LEU A 98 -29.02 2.23 -20.19
C LEU A 98 -30.50 2.63 -20.19
N THR A 99 -30.79 3.92 -20.26
CA THR A 99 -32.17 4.38 -20.37
C THR A 99 -32.62 4.27 -21.82
N ASP A 100 -33.71 3.55 -22.05
CA ASP A 100 -34.33 3.35 -23.38
C ASP A 100 -33.33 2.81 -24.43
N PRO A 101 -32.77 1.60 -24.22
CA PRO A 101 -31.74 1.03 -25.08
C PRO A 101 -32.22 0.85 -26.53
N GLU A 102 -33.52 0.65 -26.76
CA GLU A 102 -34.11 0.53 -28.10
C GLU A 102 -34.03 1.84 -28.91
N ALA A 103 -33.94 2.99 -28.23
CA ALA A 103 -33.77 4.30 -28.86
C ALA A 103 -32.31 4.61 -29.21
N LEU A 104 -31.35 3.76 -28.78
CA LEU A 104 -29.95 3.95 -29.12
C LEU A 104 -29.70 3.66 -30.60
N GLY A 105 -29.00 4.58 -31.24
CA GLY A 105 -28.59 4.43 -32.62
C GLY A 105 -27.54 3.33 -32.81
N ARG A 106 -27.21 3.06 -34.08
CA ARG A 106 -26.05 2.22 -34.43
C ARG A 106 -24.76 3.01 -34.27
N GLY A 107 -23.68 2.33 -33.92
CA GLY A 107 -22.35 2.93 -33.75
C GLY A 107 -21.67 2.52 -32.45
N THR A 108 -20.50 3.09 -32.20
CA THR A 108 -19.71 2.85 -30.99
C THR A 108 -20.19 3.72 -29.82
N PHE A 109 -20.17 3.13 -28.64
CA PHE A 109 -20.46 3.75 -27.35
C PHE A 109 -19.26 3.55 -26.43
N VAL A 110 -18.97 4.56 -25.61
CA VAL A 110 -17.87 4.56 -24.64
C VAL A 110 -18.46 4.62 -23.24
N VAL A 111 -18.14 3.64 -22.40
CA VAL A 111 -18.50 3.64 -20.98
C VAL A 111 -17.29 4.10 -20.19
N ALA A 112 -17.29 5.37 -19.79
CA ALA A 112 -16.25 5.94 -18.95
C ALA A 112 -16.64 5.81 -17.47
N TRP A 113 -15.76 5.25 -16.66
CA TRP A 113 -16.05 4.94 -15.26
C TRP A 113 -14.98 5.51 -14.32
N ALA A 114 -15.43 5.91 -13.14
CA ALA A 114 -14.59 6.26 -12.00
C ALA A 114 -15.24 5.67 -10.75
N VAL A 115 -14.47 4.88 -9.99
CA VAL A 115 -14.94 4.19 -8.78
C VAL A 115 -13.89 4.28 -7.69
N ILE A 116 -14.29 4.09 -6.43
CA ILE A 116 -13.38 4.05 -5.29
C ILE A 116 -13.20 2.60 -4.85
N SER A 117 -11.96 2.12 -4.84
CA SER A 117 -11.62 0.80 -4.30
C SER A 117 -11.96 0.70 -2.81
N ALA A 118 -12.15 -0.53 -2.31
CA ALA A 118 -12.27 -0.83 -0.88
C ALA A 118 -11.16 -0.19 -0.02
N ASP A 119 -10.02 0.12 -0.61
CA ASP A 119 -8.84 0.68 0.01
C ASP A 119 -8.83 2.23 0.08
N GLY A 120 -9.86 2.87 -0.50
CA GLY A 120 -10.09 4.31 -0.46
C GLY A 120 -9.48 5.10 -1.62
N HIS A 121 -8.76 4.45 -2.55
CA HIS A 121 -8.20 5.12 -3.72
C HIS A 121 -9.21 5.18 -4.88
N PRO A 122 -9.35 6.35 -5.53
CA PRO A 122 -10.10 6.48 -6.77
C PRO A 122 -9.32 5.81 -7.90
N ILE A 123 -10.03 5.02 -8.69
CA ILE A 123 -9.58 4.42 -9.95
C ILE A 123 -10.54 4.78 -11.06
N SER A 124 -10.05 4.83 -12.29
CA SER A 124 -10.86 5.20 -13.44
C SER A 124 -10.38 4.50 -14.70
N GLY A 125 -11.27 4.38 -15.67
CA GLY A 125 -10.98 3.84 -16.98
C GLY A 125 -12.15 4.02 -17.93
N SER A 126 -12.05 3.39 -19.08
CA SER A 126 -13.13 3.36 -20.06
C SER A 126 -13.12 2.05 -20.83
N ILE A 127 -14.30 1.59 -21.21
CA ILE A 127 -14.48 0.49 -22.16
C ILE A 127 -15.34 0.97 -23.34
N THR A 128 -15.37 0.19 -24.41
CA THR A 128 -16.22 0.46 -25.57
C THR A 128 -17.12 -0.73 -25.90
N PHE A 129 -18.28 -0.47 -26.50
CA PHE A 129 -19.06 -1.48 -27.22
C PHE A 129 -19.70 -0.82 -28.44
N SER A 130 -20.13 -1.60 -29.43
CA SER A 130 -20.78 -1.06 -30.63
C SER A 130 -22.10 -1.76 -30.88
N VAL A 131 -23.11 -0.99 -31.31
CA VAL A 131 -24.40 -1.54 -31.75
C VAL A 131 -24.42 -1.59 -33.27
N GLY A 132 -24.44 -2.80 -33.80
CA GLY A 132 -24.56 -3.11 -35.21
C GLY A 132 -23.24 -3.03 -35.98
N GLU A 133 -22.55 -1.90 -35.93
CA GLU A 133 -21.21 -1.74 -36.51
C GLU A 133 -20.40 -0.68 -35.74
N PRO A 134 -19.06 -0.81 -35.64
CA PRO A 134 -18.21 0.21 -35.06
C PRO A 134 -18.25 1.54 -35.83
N SER A 135 -18.18 2.65 -35.11
CA SER A 135 -18.03 3.98 -35.71
C SER A 135 -16.61 4.19 -36.24
N ALA A 136 -16.47 4.87 -37.38
CA ALA A 136 -15.18 5.17 -37.98
C ALA A 136 -14.35 6.18 -37.16
N GLU A 137 -15.03 7.09 -36.45
CA GLU A 137 -14.44 8.04 -35.51
C GLU A 137 -15.20 7.94 -34.19
N VAL A 138 -14.47 8.00 -33.08
CA VAL A 138 -15.00 8.00 -31.71
C VAL A 138 -14.31 9.13 -30.97
N ALA A 139 -15.10 10.05 -30.41
CA ALA A 139 -14.57 11.11 -29.57
C ALA A 139 -14.03 10.54 -28.25
N ASP A 140 -12.90 11.05 -27.79
CA ASP A 140 -12.36 10.67 -26.48
C ASP A 140 -13.34 11.10 -25.37
N PRO A 141 -13.60 10.23 -24.38
CA PRO A 141 -14.40 10.62 -23.23
C PRO A 141 -13.67 11.72 -22.43
N PRO A 142 -14.40 12.61 -21.75
CA PRO A 142 -13.78 13.54 -20.81
C PRO A 142 -12.92 12.79 -19.80
N PRO A 143 -11.71 13.29 -19.45
CA PRO A 143 -10.86 12.63 -18.48
C PRO A 143 -11.58 12.53 -17.14
N ALA A 144 -11.46 11.37 -16.48
CA ALA A 144 -12.01 11.18 -15.16
C ALA A 144 -11.45 12.24 -14.19
N PRO A 145 -12.29 12.78 -13.29
CA PRO A 145 -11.84 13.76 -12.32
C PRO A 145 -10.81 13.11 -11.38
N THR A 146 -9.55 13.51 -11.48
CA THR A 146 -8.49 13.14 -10.55
C THR A 146 -8.14 14.35 -9.68
N SER A 147 -7.96 14.14 -8.38
CA SER A 147 -7.57 15.23 -7.48
C SER A 147 -6.17 15.76 -7.80
N SER A 148 -5.95 17.07 -7.65
CA SER A 148 -4.63 17.64 -7.92
C SER A 148 -3.55 17.13 -6.96
N GLY A 149 -2.30 17.24 -7.39
CA GLY A 149 -1.14 16.97 -6.55
C GLY A 149 -1.09 17.84 -5.27
N ALA A 150 -1.82 18.95 -5.21
CA ALA A 150 -1.97 19.74 -3.99
C ALA A 150 -2.82 19.02 -2.93
N VAL A 151 -3.93 18.40 -3.33
CA VAL A 151 -4.78 17.59 -2.43
C VAL A 151 -3.98 16.40 -1.90
N THR A 152 -3.28 15.68 -2.79
CA THR A 152 -2.40 14.55 -2.41
C THR A 152 -1.30 14.99 -1.45
N ALA A 153 -0.67 16.15 -1.68
CA ALA A 153 0.36 16.66 -0.79
C ALA A 153 -0.19 17.01 0.61
N VAL A 154 -1.38 17.62 0.68
CA VAL A 154 -2.05 17.94 1.96
C VAL A 154 -2.38 16.65 2.71
N GLN A 155 -2.91 15.63 2.03
CA GLN A 155 -3.16 14.31 2.60
C GLN A 155 -1.88 13.71 3.19
N GLY A 156 -0.78 13.68 2.43
CA GLY A 156 0.51 13.17 2.91
C GLY A 156 1.03 13.91 4.16
N VAL A 157 0.89 15.23 4.22
CA VAL A 157 1.28 16.04 5.39
C VAL A 157 0.40 15.71 6.61
N LEU A 158 -0.92 15.65 6.44
CA LEU A 158 -1.86 15.34 7.52
C LEU A 158 -1.65 13.91 8.04
N ALA A 159 -1.38 12.94 7.16
CA ALA A 159 -1.05 11.57 7.54
C ALA A 159 0.25 11.54 8.38
N GLY A 160 1.30 12.21 7.90
CA GLY A 160 2.58 12.31 8.61
C GLY A 160 2.44 12.93 10.01
N LEU A 161 1.67 14.02 10.14
CA LEU A 161 1.38 14.65 11.44
C LEU A 161 0.56 13.74 12.36
N THR A 162 -0.43 13.02 11.81
CA THR A 162 -1.25 12.05 12.55
C THR A 162 -0.38 10.94 13.12
N TYR A 163 0.42 10.27 12.29
CA TYR A 163 1.32 9.20 12.74
C TYR A 163 2.37 9.71 13.72
N LEU A 164 3.01 10.85 13.46
CA LEU A 164 4.03 11.40 14.36
C LEU A 164 3.45 11.67 15.75
N GLY A 165 2.29 12.35 15.81
CA GLY A 165 1.62 12.64 17.07
C GLY A 165 1.14 11.37 17.79
N LEU A 166 0.55 10.42 17.06
CA LEU A 166 0.08 9.13 17.57
C LEU A 166 1.25 8.33 18.19
N LEU A 167 2.30 8.07 17.41
CA LEU A 167 3.43 7.25 17.82
C LEU A 167 4.14 7.85 19.05
N VAL A 168 4.29 9.17 19.10
CA VAL A 168 4.88 9.86 20.27
C VAL A 168 3.97 9.80 21.49
N ALA A 169 2.67 10.10 21.34
CA ALA A 169 1.74 10.14 22.47
C ALA A 169 1.48 8.76 23.07
N ALA A 170 1.12 7.77 22.24
CA ALA A 170 0.90 6.38 22.66
C ALA A 170 2.20 5.74 23.17
N GLY A 171 3.31 5.99 22.49
CA GLY A 171 4.62 5.50 22.90
C GLY A 171 5.11 6.06 24.24
N LEU A 172 4.87 7.35 24.52
CA LEU A 172 5.17 7.94 25.82
C LEU A 172 4.30 7.34 26.94
N ALA A 173 3.04 7.02 26.65
CA ALA A 173 2.18 6.31 27.60
C ALA A 173 2.75 4.93 27.94
N ALA A 174 3.17 4.17 26.92
CA ALA A 174 3.83 2.88 27.10
C ALA A 174 5.16 3.01 27.86
N PHE A 175 5.98 4.02 27.56
CA PHE A 175 7.22 4.29 28.29
C PHE A 175 6.96 4.55 29.78
N VAL A 176 5.98 5.40 30.10
CA VAL A 176 5.62 5.72 31.48
C VAL A 176 5.06 4.49 32.23
N ALA A 177 4.28 3.65 31.55
CA ALA A 177 3.67 2.46 32.15
C ALA A 177 4.65 1.29 32.33
N LEU A 178 5.55 1.06 31.36
CA LEU A 178 6.38 -0.14 31.28
C LEU A 178 7.84 0.08 31.68
N VAL A 179 8.39 1.27 31.42
CA VAL A 179 9.83 1.54 31.54
C VAL A 179 10.13 2.36 32.78
N LEU A 180 9.45 3.49 32.95
CA LEU A 180 9.76 4.46 34.00
C LEU A 180 9.55 3.86 35.41
N PRO A 181 10.57 3.85 36.29
CA PRO A 181 10.44 3.28 37.63
C PRO A 181 9.40 4.01 38.48
N GLY A 182 8.63 3.26 39.28
CA GLY A 182 7.65 3.82 40.22
C GLY A 182 8.24 4.69 41.34
N SER A 183 9.55 4.59 41.58
CA SER A 183 10.30 5.44 42.51
C SER A 183 10.65 6.81 41.93
N TYR A 184 10.33 7.07 40.66
CA TYR A 184 10.66 8.32 39.99
C TYR A 184 9.71 9.47 40.36
N GLY A 185 10.13 10.36 41.26
CA GLY A 185 9.32 11.50 41.74
C GLY A 185 9.64 12.89 41.14
N GLY A 186 10.26 12.98 39.96
CA GLY A 186 10.71 14.26 39.39
C GLY A 186 9.59 15.13 38.81
N GLN A 187 9.22 16.23 39.49
CA GLN A 187 8.13 17.12 39.07
C GLN A 187 8.36 17.75 37.67
N GLN A 188 9.57 18.24 37.38
CA GLN A 188 9.89 18.87 36.09
C GLN A 188 9.73 17.90 34.92
N THR A 189 10.18 16.65 35.08
CA THR A 189 10.05 15.61 34.05
C THR A 189 8.61 15.19 33.87
N ARG A 190 7.84 15.06 34.96
CA ARG A 190 6.40 14.83 34.87
C ARG A 190 5.72 15.90 34.03
N LEU A 191 6.03 17.19 34.27
CA LEU A 191 5.47 18.29 33.49
C LEU A 191 5.88 18.22 32.01
N ARG A 192 7.14 17.88 31.72
CA ARG A 192 7.63 17.72 30.34
C ARG A 192 6.95 16.56 29.63
N ILE A 193 6.90 15.38 30.24
CA ILE A 193 6.20 14.21 29.68
C ILE A 193 4.74 14.56 29.38
N ARG A 194 4.01 15.13 30.36
CA ARG A 194 2.60 15.52 30.15
C ARG A 194 2.44 16.56 29.04
N ARG A 195 3.31 17.57 28.98
CA ARG A 195 3.28 18.59 27.93
C ARG A 195 3.55 17.96 26.56
N THR A 196 4.59 17.16 26.42
CA THR A 196 4.94 16.49 25.17
C THR A 196 3.83 15.56 24.71
N THR A 197 3.28 14.73 25.60
CA THR A 197 2.15 13.85 25.25
C THR A 197 0.92 14.64 24.83
N ARG A 198 0.57 15.72 25.53
CA ARG A 198 -0.58 16.57 25.16
C ARG A 198 -0.40 17.26 23.82
N VAL A 199 0.79 17.79 23.55
CA VAL A 199 1.09 18.43 22.27
C VAL A 199 1.03 17.39 21.14
N ALA A 200 1.67 16.23 21.32
CA ALA A 200 1.64 15.15 20.34
C ALA A 200 0.22 14.64 20.08
N ALA A 201 -0.58 14.46 21.15
CA ALA A 201 -1.97 14.05 21.03
C ALA A 201 -2.82 15.11 20.31
N ALA A 202 -2.65 16.40 20.63
CA ALA A 202 -3.36 17.48 19.96
C ALA A 202 -3.00 17.58 18.48
N VAL A 203 -1.71 17.44 18.13
CA VAL A 203 -1.26 17.40 16.73
C VAL A 203 -1.92 16.23 15.99
N ALA A 204 -1.90 15.03 16.57
CA ALA A 204 -2.53 13.86 15.94
C ALA A 204 -4.04 14.05 15.75
N THR A 205 -4.73 14.52 16.79
CA THR A 205 -6.18 14.75 16.75
C THR A 205 -6.56 15.81 15.72
N VAL A 206 -5.88 16.96 15.69
CA VAL A 206 -6.19 18.02 14.72
C VAL A 206 -5.90 17.56 13.30
N ALA A 207 -4.76 16.90 13.07
CA ALA A 207 -4.42 16.40 11.74
C ALA A 207 -5.43 15.34 11.25
N ALA A 208 -5.84 14.40 12.11
CA ALA A 208 -6.82 13.38 11.76
C ALA A 208 -8.22 13.97 11.52
N LEU A 209 -8.64 14.99 12.28
CA LEU A 209 -9.91 15.70 12.06
C LEU A 209 -9.92 16.44 10.72
N LEU A 210 -8.80 17.09 10.36
CA LEU A 210 -8.64 17.76 9.06
C LEU A 210 -8.54 16.76 7.90
N MET A 211 -8.10 15.52 8.17
CA MET A 211 -8.02 14.48 7.15
C MET A 211 -9.40 14.10 6.62
N VAL A 212 -10.45 14.08 7.45
CA VAL A 212 -11.79 13.63 7.03
C VAL A 212 -12.33 14.39 5.81
N PRO A 213 -12.43 15.74 5.81
CA PRO A 213 -12.89 16.46 4.62
C PRO A 213 -11.90 16.32 3.45
N VAL A 214 -10.59 16.27 3.71
CA VAL A 214 -9.56 16.11 2.65
C VAL A 214 -9.65 14.75 1.97
N ALA A 215 -9.88 13.68 2.72
CA ALA A 215 -10.10 12.33 2.19
C ALA A 215 -11.36 12.28 1.35
N SER A 216 -12.44 12.95 1.79
CA SER A 216 -13.68 13.08 1.00
C SER A 216 -13.45 13.80 -0.33
N THR A 217 -12.71 14.92 -0.31
CA THR A 217 -12.32 15.67 -1.52
C THR A 217 -11.46 14.82 -2.45
N TYR A 218 -10.48 14.11 -1.88
CA TYR A 218 -9.56 13.23 -2.63
C TYR A 218 -10.32 12.12 -3.35
N ALA A 219 -11.20 11.41 -2.62
CA ALA A 219 -12.00 10.30 -3.12
C ALA A 219 -12.92 10.70 -4.28
N GLN A 220 -13.39 11.95 -4.31
CA GLN A 220 -14.25 12.50 -5.36
C GLN A 220 -13.50 13.15 -6.53
N GLY A 221 -12.16 13.14 -6.50
CA GLY A 221 -11.35 13.79 -7.53
C GLY A 221 -11.48 15.33 -7.55
N LEU A 222 -11.84 15.93 -6.40
CA LEU A 222 -12.08 17.36 -6.27
C LEU A 222 -10.82 18.16 -5.93
N GLU A 223 -10.92 19.48 -6.02
CA GLU A 223 -9.83 20.41 -5.70
C GLU A 223 -9.93 20.97 -4.28
N LEU A 224 -8.84 21.56 -3.77
CA LEU A 224 -8.84 22.21 -2.45
C LEU A 224 -9.87 23.35 -2.33
N GLY A 225 -10.25 23.98 -3.45
CA GLY A 225 -11.29 25.00 -3.48
C GLY A 225 -12.69 24.47 -3.16
N ASP A 226 -12.91 23.18 -3.40
CA ASP A 226 -14.21 22.51 -3.23
C ASP A 226 -14.39 21.88 -1.85
N LEU A 227 -13.36 21.93 -0.99
CA LEU A 227 -13.42 21.50 0.42
C LEU A 227 -14.70 21.97 1.13
N PRO A 228 -15.17 23.22 0.95
CA PRO A 228 -16.47 23.64 1.47
C PRO A 228 -17.60 22.95 0.66
N GLY A 229 -18.13 21.86 1.20
CA GLY A 229 -19.27 21.14 0.62
C GLY A 229 -18.93 19.77 0.03
N SER A 230 -17.64 19.40 -0.05
CA SER A 230 -17.21 18.07 -0.51
C SER A 230 -17.39 16.95 0.51
N LEU A 231 -17.88 17.21 1.72
CA LEU A 231 -17.96 16.19 2.76
C LEU A 231 -19.14 15.25 2.50
N ASP A 232 -18.83 14.02 2.11
CA ASP A 232 -19.79 12.91 2.00
C ASP A 232 -19.47 11.86 3.07
N PRO A 233 -20.31 11.72 4.12
CA PRO A 233 -20.14 10.70 5.17
C PRO A 233 -20.08 9.26 4.65
N GLY A 234 -20.73 8.97 3.51
CA GLY A 234 -20.73 7.64 2.89
C GLY A 234 -19.33 7.23 2.43
N LEU A 235 -18.55 8.19 1.92
CA LEU A 235 -17.18 7.97 1.45
C LEU A 235 -16.15 7.93 2.59
N VAL A 236 -16.40 8.61 3.71
CA VAL A 236 -15.41 8.78 4.79
C VAL A 236 -15.77 8.10 6.12
N THR A 237 -16.64 7.09 6.09
CA THR A 237 -17.06 6.37 7.31
C THR A 237 -15.87 5.71 8.03
N ALA A 238 -14.91 5.16 7.29
CA ALA A 238 -13.73 4.52 7.88
C ALA A 238 -12.81 5.55 8.57
N GLU A 239 -12.63 6.72 7.95
CA GLU A 239 -11.86 7.85 8.46
C GLU A 239 -12.48 8.40 9.74
N ILE A 240 -13.81 8.56 9.77
CA ILE A 240 -14.53 8.98 10.97
C ILE A 240 -14.32 7.98 12.11
N LEU A 241 -14.44 6.67 11.85
CA LEU A 241 -14.20 5.64 12.87
C LEU A 241 -12.74 5.65 13.36
N SER A 242 -11.77 5.81 12.46
CA SER A 242 -10.36 5.96 12.80
C SER A 242 -10.12 7.17 13.71
N VAL A 243 -10.70 8.33 13.38
CA VAL A 243 -10.63 9.53 14.22
C VAL A 243 -11.23 9.29 15.60
N VAL A 244 -12.39 8.62 15.69
CA VAL A 244 -13.03 8.31 16.98
C VAL A 244 -12.12 7.42 17.85
N LEU A 245 -11.56 6.35 17.29
CA LEU A 245 -10.65 5.46 18.03
C LEU A 245 -9.38 6.21 18.48
N LEU A 246 -8.81 7.03 17.60
CA LEU A 246 -7.64 7.86 17.88
C LEU A 246 -7.92 8.83 19.03
N VAL A 247 -8.99 9.63 18.93
CA VAL A 247 -9.36 10.65 19.91
C VAL A 247 -9.74 10.02 21.24
N ALA A 248 -10.51 8.93 21.24
CA ALA A 248 -10.86 8.20 22.46
C ALA A 248 -9.61 7.64 23.16
N GLY A 249 -8.75 6.96 22.41
CA GLY A 249 -7.53 6.35 22.94
C GLY A 249 -6.54 7.38 23.49
N LEU A 250 -6.29 8.45 22.73
CA LEU A 250 -5.42 9.54 23.16
C LEU A 250 -6.03 10.36 24.31
N GLY A 251 -7.35 10.52 24.34
CA GLY A 251 -8.09 11.13 25.46
C GLY A 251 -7.87 10.36 26.76
N VAL A 252 -8.02 9.03 26.73
CA VAL A 252 -7.70 8.14 27.86
C VAL A 252 -6.25 8.32 28.29
N VAL A 253 -5.29 8.32 27.35
CA VAL A 253 -3.87 8.55 27.65
C VAL A 253 -3.64 9.88 28.37
N VAL A 254 -4.19 10.98 27.86
CA VAL A 254 -3.99 12.32 28.41
C VAL A 254 -4.59 12.46 29.82
N VAL A 255 -5.75 11.86 30.07
CA VAL A 255 -6.43 11.85 31.38
C VAL A 255 -5.68 10.96 32.38
N SER A 256 -5.31 9.75 31.97
CA SER A 256 -4.61 8.78 32.82
C SER A 256 -3.17 9.18 33.14
N LEU A 257 -2.53 10.04 32.34
CA LEU A 257 -1.23 10.68 32.65
C LEU A 257 -1.34 11.78 33.72
N SER A 258 -2.36 11.77 34.57
CA SER A 258 -2.52 12.73 35.65
C SER A 258 -1.41 12.61 36.71
N SER A 259 -0.93 11.41 37.02
CA SER A 259 0.30 11.17 37.82
C SER A 259 1.41 10.50 37.02
N VAL A 260 2.64 10.85 37.36
CA VAL A 260 3.86 10.18 36.89
C VAL A 260 4.73 9.98 38.13
N PRO A 261 5.01 8.75 38.55
CA PRO A 261 4.65 7.49 37.90
C PRO A 261 3.17 7.14 38.06
N PRO A 262 2.60 6.32 37.15
CA PRO A 262 1.20 5.95 37.20
C PRO A 262 0.92 4.97 38.34
N ASP A 263 -0.23 5.17 38.99
CA ASP A 263 -0.75 4.25 40.02
C ASP A 263 -1.27 2.92 39.41
N ARG A 264 -1.87 2.07 40.24
CA ARG A 264 -2.34 0.73 39.81
C ARG A 264 -3.51 0.78 38.83
N THR A 265 -4.32 1.84 38.82
CA THR A 265 -5.47 1.98 37.90
C THR A 265 -5.09 2.75 36.65
N GLN A 266 -4.14 3.69 36.74
CA GLN A 266 -3.63 4.46 35.62
C GLN A 266 -2.79 3.64 34.64
N ARG A 267 -1.99 2.69 35.13
CA ARG A 267 -1.16 1.83 34.27
C ARG A 267 -1.97 1.07 33.20
N PRO A 268 -2.99 0.28 33.56
CA PRO A 268 -3.80 -0.41 32.55
C PRO A 268 -4.54 0.59 31.65
N ALA A 269 -5.06 1.69 32.20
CA ALA A 269 -5.74 2.71 31.40
C ALA A 269 -4.83 3.34 30.34
N LEU A 270 -3.56 3.63 30.66
CA LEU A 270 -2.56 4.12 29.70
C LEU A 270 -2.31 3.14 28.57
N LEU A 271 -2.18 1.85 28.90
CA LEU A 271 -1.93 0.81 27.90
C LEU A 271 -3.16 0.56 27.01
N VAL A 272 -4.35 0.55 27.58
CA VAL A 272 -5.62 0.42 26.85
C VAL A 272 -5.83 1.62 25.94
N GLY A 273 -5.64 2.84 26.44
CA GLY A 273 -5.75 4.06 25.61
C GLY A 273 -4.74 4.09 24.48
N ALA A 274 -3.48 3.70 24.75
CA ALA A 274 -2.46 3.58 23.71
C ALA A 274 -2.80 2.51 22.67
N ALA A 275 -3.28 1.33 23.09
CA ALA A 275 -3.69 0.26 22.18
C ALA A 275 -4.88 0.68 21.30
N LEU A 276 -5.88 1.34 21.90
CA LEU A 276 -7.03 1.87 21.17
C LEU A 276 -6.63 2.91 20.12
N ALA A 277 -5.74 3.84 20.49
CA ALA A 277 -5.25 4.86 19.57
C ALA A 277 -4.43 4.24 18.42
N VAL A 278 -3.57 3.26 18.72
CA VAL A 278 -2.74 2.58 17.72
C VAL A 278 -3.56 1.69 16.78
N ALA A 279 -4.73 1.22 17.21
CA ALA A 279 -5.63 0.47 16.34
C ALA A 279 -6.32 1.36 15.27
N SER A 280 -6.30 2.70 15.44
CA SER A 280 -7.00 3.62 14.52
C SER A 280 -6.56 3.50 13.05
N PRO A 281 -5.26 3.45 12.68
CA PRO A 281 -4.87 3.44 11.28
C PRO A 281 -5.26 2.13 10.57
N ALA A 282 -5.35 1.03 11.33
CA ALA A 282 -5.75 -0.27 10.79
C ALA A 282 -7.21 -0.31 10.32
N VAL A 283 -8.03 0.71 10.64
CA VAL A 283 -9.40 0.86 10.14
C VAL A 283 -9.45 1.37 8.70
N VAL A 284 -8.49 2.22 8.33
CA VAL A 284 -8.41 2.89 7.01
C VAL A 284 -7.34 2.25 6.11
N GLY A 285 -6.40 1.50 6.69
CA GLY A 285 -5.28 0.93 5.95
C GLY A 285 -5.65 -0.21 4.99
N HIS A 286 -4.92 -0.29 3.89
CA HIS A 286 -5.01 -1.30 2.82
C HIS A 286 -4.90 -2.76 3.30
N THR A 287 -4.39 -3.00 4.52
CA THR A 287 -4.27 -4.36 5.08
C THR A 287 -5.60 -5.09 5.21
N ARG A 288 -6.72 -4.37 5.16
CA ARG A 288 -8.07 -4.94 5.21
C ARG A 288 -8.52 -5.56 3.89
N SER A 289 -7.97 -5.09 2.78
CA SER A 289 -8.26 -5.60 1.43
C SER A 289 -7.56 -6.93 1.13
N TYR A 290 -6.61 -7.34 1.98
CA TYR A 290 -5.86 -8.58 1.81
C TYR A 290 -6.37 -9.67 2.76
N GLN A 291 -6.45 -10.91 2.25
CA GLN A 291 -6.79 -12.07 3.06
C GLN A 291 -5.54 -12.80 3.61
N PRO A 292 -5.62 -13.47 4.78
CA PRO A 292 -6.71 -13.41 5.76
C PRO A 292 -6.73 -12.09 6.54
N GLU A 293 -7.83 -11.34 6.46
CA GLU A 293 -7.95 -9.95 6.96
C GLU A 293 -7.50 -9.80 8.42
N VAL A 294 -8.04 -10.63 9.32
CA VAL A 294 -7.77 -10.54 10.76
C VAL A 294 -6.28 -10.66 11.07
N LEU A 295 -5.56 -11.55 10.39
CA LEU A 295 -4.14 -11.75 10.64
C LEU A 295 -3.32 -10.52 10.22
N LEU A 296 -3.70 -9.88 9.12
CA LEU A 296 -3.02 -8.71 8.57
C LEU A 296 -3.32 -7.46 9.39
N VAL A 297 -4.58 -7.24 9.76
CA VAL A 297 -5.00 -6.17 10.67
C VAL A 297 -4.28 -6.30 12.01
N VAL A 298 -4.25 -7.50 12.61
CA VAL A 298 -3.52 -7.72 13.87
C VAL A 298 -2.02 -7.49 13.69
N SER A 299 -1.44 -7.94 12.57
CA SER A 299 -0.03 -7.73 12.28
C SER A 299 0.31 -6.25 12.15
N ASP A 300 -0.54 -5.47 11.49
CA ASP A 300 -0.38 -4.02 11.34
C ASP A 300 -0.48 -3.31 12.71
N VAL A 301 -1.53 -3.60 13.48
CA VAL A 301 -1.69 -3.04 14.84
C VAL A 301 -0.48 -3.36 15.72
N VAL A 302 0.03 -4.59 15.68
CA VAL A 302 1.24 -4.98 16.43
C VAL A 302 2.48 -4.26 15.90
N HIS A 303 2.60 -4.08 14.58
CA HIS A 303 3.71 -3.36 13.95
C HIS A 303 3.74 -1.89 14.38
N VAL A 304 2.61 -1.19 14.27
CA VAL A 304 2.45 0.21 14.67
C VAL A 304 2.62 0.36 16.19
N ALA A 305 2.10 -0.57 17.00
CA ALA A 305 2.28 -0.56 18.46
C ALA A 305 3.75 -0.69 18.86
N ALA A 306 4.48 -1.57 18.16
CA ALA A 306 5.91 -1.75 18.41
C ALA A 306 6.71 -0.51 18.00
N GLY A 307 6.41 0.07 16.84
CA GLY A 307 6.98 1.34 16.39
C GLY A 307 6.70 2.49 17.36
N ALA A 308 5.46 2.62 17.84
CA ALA A 308 5.04 3.64 18.81
C ALA A 308 5.81 3.50 20.12
N THR A 309 5.82 2.29 20.69
CA THR A 309 6.49 2.00 21.96
C THR A 309 8.00 2.28 21.87
N TRP A 310 8.60 1.99 20.71
CA TRP A 310 10.01 2.25 20.47
C TRP A 310 10.31 3.75 20.35
N LEU A 311 9.62 4.47 19.45
CA LEU A 311 9.80 5.91 19.24
C LEU A 311 9.50 6.71 20.51
N GLY A 312 8.34 6.49 21.13
CA GLY A 312 7.96 7.18 22.35
C GLY A 312 8.86 6.81 23.53
N GLY A 313 9.45 5.61 23.54
CA GLY A 313 10.49 5.24 24.51
C GLY A 313 11.80 6.00 24.33
N LEU A 314 12.24 6.25 23.09
CA LEU A 314 13.38 7.12 22.80
C LEU A 314 13.12 8.57 23.22
N VAL A 315 11.94 9.11 22.86
CA VAL A 315 11.52 10.46 23.30
C VAL A 315 11.43 10.52 24.82
N GLY A 316 10.86 9.50 25.45
CA GLY A 316 10.74 9.36 26.90
C GLY A 316 12.11 9.34 27.58
N LEU A 317 13.08 8.61 27.03
CA LEU A 317 14.47 8.63 27.48
C LEU A 317 15.07 10.03 27.34
N VAL A 318 14.96 10.70 26.20
CA VAL A 318 15.52 12.05 26.01
C VAL A 318 14.93 13.05 27.03
N VAL A 319 13.63 12.98 27.28
CA VAL A 319 12.94 13.83 28.27
C VAL A 319 13.37 13.49 29.70
N ALA A 320 13.52 12.20 30.03
CA ALA A 320 13.86 11.73 31.38
C ALA A 320 15.35 11.81 31.71
N LEU A 321 16.25 11.59 30.75
CA LEU A 321 17.71 11.46 30.93
C LEU A 321 18.31 12.73 31.55
N ARG A 322 17.89 13.92 31.12
CA ARG A 322 18.36 15.19 31.72
C ARG A 322 18.01 15.29 33.21
N ALA A 323 16.90 14.70 33.63
CA ALA A 323 16.45 14.70 35.02
C ALA A 323 16.89 13.46 35.81
N LEU A 324 17.51 12.48 35.13
CA LEU A 324 18.19 11.35 35.73
C LEU A 324 19.68 11.65 35.96
N ALA A 325 20.17 12.82 35.53
CA ALA A 325 21.50 13.32 35.87
C ALA A 325 21.67 13.40 37.40
N GLY A 326 22.72 12.74 37.92
CA GLY A 326 22.95 12.60 39.36
C GLY A 326 22.15 11.49 40.05
N ARG A 327 21.35 10.70 39.32
CA ARG A 327 20.59 9.54 39.82
C ARG A 327 20.96 8.26 39.06
N GLU A 328 22.22 7.87 39.16
CA GLU A 328 22.85 6.84 38.33
C GLU A 328 22.11 5.49 38.38
N GLU A 329 21.64 5.06 39.55
CA GLU A 329 20.91 3.81 39.71
C GLU A 329 19.57 3.82 38.96
N LEU A 330 18.78 4.89 39.10
CA LEU A 330 17.52 5.05 38.38
C LEU A 330 17.74 5.15 36.87
N ALA A 331 18.81 5.82 36.45
CA ALA A 331 19.20 5.90 35.04
C ALA A 331 19.53 4.51 34.49
N ALA A 332 20.33 3.72 35.21
CA ALA A 332 20.71 2.37 34.82
C ALA A 332 19.50 1.43 34.73
N VAL A 333 18.59 1.47 35.70
CA VAL A 333 17.36 0.65 35.69
C VAL A 333 16.46 1.03 34.52
N THR A 334 16.24 2.32 34.28
CA THR A 334 15.41 2.82 33.18
C THR A 334 15.98 2.39 31.82
N LEU A 335 17.29 2.57 31.63
CA LEU A 335 17.98 2.19 30.39
C LEU A 335 17.98 0.67 30.17
N ALA A 336 18.18 -0.12 31.22
CA ALA A 336 18.12 -1.59 31.15
C ALA A 336 16.73 -2.10 30.77
N ARG A 337 15.67 -1.52 31.36
CA ARG A 337 14.27 -1.86 31.02
C ARG A 337 13.94 -1.53 29.58
N PHE A 338 14.27 -0.31 29.14
CA PHE A 338 14.04 0.09 27.74
C PHE A 338 14.83 -0.79 26.78
N SER A 339 16.11 -1.08 27.07
CA SER A 339 16.93 -1.93 26.21
C SER A 339 16.39 -3.36 26.12
N ALA A 340 15.86 -3.93 27.21
CA ALA A 340 15.21 -5.23 27.18
C ALA A 340 13.93 -5.22 26.34
N LEU A 341 13.09 -4.19 26.53
CA LEU A 341 11.86 -3.99 25.76
C LEU A 341 12.16 -3.82 24.27
N ALA A 342 13.10 -2.94 23.91
CA ALA A 342 13.51 -2.66 22.54
C ALA A 342 13.95 -3.91 21.77
N GLY A 343 14.60 -4.88 22.43
CA GLY A 343 14.93 -6.16 21.82
C GLY A 343 13.70 -6.98 21.41
N GLY A 344 12.66 -6.98 22.24
CA GLY A 344 11.37 -7.63 21.91
C GLY A 344 10.61 -6.87 20.83
N LEU A 345 10.61 -5.53 20.88
CA LEU A 345 9.97 -4.69 19.86
C LEU A 345 10.60 -4.89 18.47
N LEU A 346 11.93 -5.02 18.40
CA LEU A 346 12.62 -5.30 17.13
C LEU A 346 12.18 -6.63 16.51
N LEU A 347 12.02 -7.68 17.34
CA LEU A 347 11.50 -8.97 16.86
C LEU A 347 10.05 -8.86 16.38
N ALA A 348 9.21 -8.12 17.11
CA ALA A 348 7.83 -7.89 16.72
C ALA A 348 7.73 -7.16 15.36
N VAL A 349 8.45 -6.03 15.21
CA VAL A 349 8.51 -5.26 13.95
C VAL A 349 9.04 -6.11 12.80
N ALA A 350 10.09 -6.90 13.02
CA ALA A 350 10.64 -7.77 11.99
C ALA A 350 9.65 -8.86 11.57
N ALA A 351 9.00 -9.54 12.53
CA ALA A 351 8.03 -10.60 12.24
C ALA A 351 6.80 -10.06 11.51
N THR A 352 6.16 -9.01 12.04
CA THR A 352 4.97 -8.44 11.41
C THR A 352 5.30 -7.72 10.12
N GLY A 353 6.42 -7.01 10.02
CA GLY A 353 6.85 -6.35 8.79
C GLY A 353 7.14 -7.34 7.67
N THR A 354 7.74 -8.49 7.98
CA THR A 354 7.97 -9.55 7.00
C THR A 354 6.65 -10.18 6.54
N MET A 355 5.74 -10.48 7.48
CA MET A 355 4.41 -10.99 7.17
C MET A 355 3.63 -10.05 6.24
N LEU A 356 3.60 -8.75 6.58
CA LEU A 356 2.92 -7.72 5.79
C LEU A 356 3.55 -7.60 4.40
N ALA A 357 4.89 -7.47 4.32
CA ALA A 357 5.59 -7.35 3.05
C ALA A 357 5.34 -8.56 2.13
N TRP A 358 5.39 -9.77 2.69
CA TRP A 358 5.15 -11.01 1.92
C TRP A 358 3.74 -11.06 1.33
N ARG A 359 2.72 -10.74 2.14
CA ARG A 359 1.32 -10.81 1.71
C ARG A 359 0.94 -9.69 0.75
N ILE A 360 1.51 -8.50 0.93
CA ILE A 360 1.17 -7.30 0.15
C ILE A 360 1.86 -7.33 -1.21
N LEU A 361 3.16 -7.69 -1.30
CA LEU A 361 3.89 -7.67 -2.57
C LEU A 361 3.63 -8.88 -3.45
N GLY A 362 3.33 -10.05 -2.87
CA GLY A 362 2.96 -11.27 -3.61
C GLY A 362 4.07 -11.93 -4.44
N SER A 363 5.11 -11.21 -4.87
CA SER A 363 6.22 -11.72 -5.69
C SER A 363 7.58 -11.10 -5.35
N TRP A 364 8.66 -11.75 -5.77
CA TRP A 364 10.03 -11.25 -5.58
C TRP A 364 10.40 -10.13 -6.55
N SER A 365 9.89 -10.17 -7.79
CA SER A 365 10.09 -9.12 -8.79
C SER A 365 9.49 -7.79 -8.33
N ALA A 366 8.33 -7.84 -7.66
CA ALA A 366 7.67 -6.65 -7.13
C ALA A 366 8.55 -5.82 -6.19
N PHE A 367 9.54 -6.42 -5.50
CA PHE A 367 10.49 -5.66 -4.66
C PHE A 367 11.42 -4.76 -5.46
N LEU A 368 11.77 -5.13 -6.70
CA LEU A 368 12.77 -4.45 -7.52
C LEU A 368 12.12 -3.59 -8.59
N ASP A 369 11.01 -4.06 -9.16
CA ASP A 369 10.41 -3.48 -10.36
C ASP A 369 9.37 -2.40 -10.02
N THR A 370 8.91 -2.33 -8.76
CA THR A 370 7.90 -1.35 -8.34
C THR A 370 8.49 -0.26 -7.44
N THR A 371 7.96 0.96 -7.56
CA THR A 371 8.32 2.09 -6.68
C THR A 371 8.04 1.75 -5.21
N TYR A 372 6.92 1.07 -4.94
CA TYR A 372 6.57 0.63 -3.59
C TYR A 372 7.60 -0.34 -3.01
N GLY A 373 7.98 -1.36 -3.79
CA GLY A 373 9.01 -2.34 -3.40
C GLY A 373 10.36 -1.69 -3.13
N GLN A 374 10.79 -0.77 -4.00
CA GLN A 374 12.04 -0.03 -3.83
C GLN A 374 12.03 0.83 -2.55
N LEU A 375 10.94 1.53 -2.26
CA LEU A 375 10.79 2.32 -1.03
C LEU A 375 10.74 1.42 0.22
N LEU A 376 10.12 0.24 0.11
CA LEU A 376 10.12 -0.75 1.17
C LEU A 376 11.55 -1.27 1.45
N LEU A 377 12.36 -1.51 0.40
CA LEU A 377 13.77 -1.85 0.56
C LEU A 377 14.56 -0.74 1.25
N VAL A 378 14.30 0.53 0.92
CA VAL A 378 14.88 1.68 1.63
C VAL A 378 14.47 1.67 3.10
N LYS A 379 13.19 1.44 3.41
CA LYS A 379 12.68 1.33 4.80
C LYS A 379 13.36 0.20 5.57
N ILE A 380 13.52 -0.97 4.96
CA ILE A 380 14.23 -2.13 5.53
C ILE A 380 15.70 -1.76 5.78
N GLY A 381 16.37 -1.16 4.80
CA GLY A 381 17.77 -0.70 4.93
C GLY A 381 17.95 0.27 6.09
N LEU A 382 17.09 1.29 6.21
CA LEU A 382 17.10 2.23 7.33
C LEU A 382 16.85 1.54 8.67
N ALA A 383 15.89 0.61 8.74
CA ALA A 383 15.61 -0.15 9.96
C ALA A 383 16.81 -1.02 10.39
N LEU A 384 17.51 -1.64 9.44
CA LEU A 384 18.73 -2.40 9.69
C LEU A 384 19.87 -1.52 10.21
N VAL A 385 20.04 -0.31 9.66
CA VAL A 385 21.02 0.67 10.15
C VAL A 385 20.73 1.07 11.60
N VAL A 386 19.47 1.38 11.93
CA VAL A 386 19.04 1.67 13.30
C VAL A 386 19.33 0.48 14.23
N ALA A 387 18.96 -0.73 13.81
CA ALA A 387 19.19 -1.94 14.61
C ALA A 387 20.69 -2.19 14.84
N ALA A 388 21.53 -1.95 13.84
CA ALA A 388 22.98 -2.05 13.94
C ALA A 388 23.56 -1.01 14.90
N LEU A 389 23.12 0.25 14.84
CA LEU A 389 23.53 1.31 15.78
C LEU A 389 23.11 0.95 17.21
N GLY A 390 21.87 0.50 17.42
CA GLY A 390 21.39 0.06 18.72
C GLY A 390 22.15 -1.14 19.27
N GLY A 391 22.49 -2.10 18.41
CA GLY A 391 23.32 -3.26 18.73
C GLY A 391 24.75 -2.87 19.11
N TRP A 392 25.37 -1.98 18.33
CA TRP A 392 26.69 -1.42 18.62
C TRP A 392 26.71 -0.67 19.95
N ASN A 393 25.69 0.15 20.20
CA ASN A 393 25.54 0.88 21.46
C ASN A 393 25.43 -0.08 22.65
N ARG A 394 24.62 -1.13 22.53
CA ARG A 394 24.37 -2.11 23.59
C ARG A 394 25.55 -3.03 23.88
N PHE A 395 26.12 -3.64 22.84
CA PHE A 395 27.14 -4.70 22.97
C PHE A 395 28.57 -4.18 22.84
N GLY A 396 28.77 -3.05 22.15
CA GLY A 396 30.08 -2.47 21.90
C GLY A 396 30.42 -1.31 22.83
N MET A 397 29.61 -0.24 22.82
CA MET A 397 29.91 0.98 23.60
C MET A 397 29.64 0.80 25.09
N LEU A 398 28.48 0.25 25.48
CA LEU A 398 28.10 0.16 26.90
C LEU A 398 29.14 -0.58 27.77
N PRO A 399 29.72 -1.73 27.35
CA PRO A 399 30.78 -2.39 28.11
C PRO A 399 32.07 -1.55 28.22
N ARG A 400 32.45 -0.84 27.15
CA ARG A 400 33.65 0.02 27.12
C ARG A 400 33.49 1.24 28.04
N VAL A 401 32.31 1.85 28.05
CA VAL A 401 32.00 2.97 28.95
C VAL A 401 31.98 2.53 30.41
N ARG A 402 31.47 1.32 30.71
CA ARG A 402 31.51 0.75 32.07
C ARG A 402 32.93 0.40 32.54
N ALA A 403 33.82 0.06 31.61
CA ALA A 403 35.22 -0.24 31.91
C ALA A 403 36.09 1.03 32.05
N ALA A 404 35.61 2.19 31.60
CA ALA A 404 36.34 3.45 31.66
C ALA A 404 36.39 4.02 33.08
N ALA A 405 37.59 4.10 33.67
CA ALA A 405 37.79 4.54 35.06
C ALA A 405 38.06 6.06 35.20
N GLY A 406 38.49 6.78 34.15
CA GLY A 406 38.97 8.17 34.22
C GLY A 406 37.98 9.27 33.78
N PHE A 407 38.15 10.49 34.29
CA PHE A 407 37.25 11.65 34.01
C PHE A 407 37.22 12.04 32.52
N GLY A 408 38.37 12.04 31.84
CA GLY A 408 38.47 12.35 30.39
C GLY A 408 37.83 11.29 29.49
N ASP A 409 37.88 10.02 29.90
CA ASP A 409 37.20 8.92 29.18
C ASP A 409 35.68 8.99 29.35
N ARG A 410 35.18 9.46 30.50
CA ARG A 410 33.75 9.73 30.71
C ARG A 410 33.23 10.85 29.82
N THR A 411 33.99 11.93 29.64
CA THR A 411 33.60 13.02 28.74
C THR A 411 33.58 12.56 27.28
N ARG A 412 34.61 11.84 26.82
CA ARG A 412 34.65 11.24 25.47
C ARG A 412 33.51 10.25 25.24
N ALA A 413 33.22 9.40 26.24
CA ALA A 413 32.09 8.48 26.21
C ALA A 413 30.75 9.23 26.08
N ALA A 414 30.55 10.30 26.87
CA ALA A 414 29.33 11.11 26.80
C ALA A 414 29.16 11.82 25.46
N THR A 415 30.24 12.34 24.86
CA THR A 415 30.20 12.97 23.53
C THR A 415 29.92 11.95 22.44
N LEU A 416 30.53 10.75 22.50
CA LEU A 416 30.26 9.67 21.55
C LEU A 416 28.81 9.20 21.65
N VAL A 417 28.28 8.98 22.86
CA VAL A 417 26.88 8.62 23.11
C VAL A 417 25.92 9.69 22.59
N SER A 418 26.26 10.97 22.76
CA SER A 418 25.42 12.07 22.26
C SER A 418 25.42 12.12 20.72
N ARG A 419 26.56 11.88 20.07
CA ARG A 419 26.65 11.84 18.60
C ARG A 419 25.93 10.62 18.02
N THR A 420 26.03 9.45 18.65
CA THR A 420 25.25 8.28 18.21
C THR A 420 23.75 8.47 18.45
N LEU A 421 23.33 9.09 19.56
CA LEU A 421 21.92 9.43 19.78
C LEU A 421 21.37 10.39 18.72
N VAL A 422 22.15 11.40 18.31
CA VAL A 422 21.75 12.33 17.23
C VAL A 422 21.66 11.58 15.90
N ALA A 423 22.64 10.74 15.56
CA ALA A 423 22.60 9.93 14.35
C ALA A 423 21.40 8.96 14.34
N GLU A 424 21.14 8.27 15.46
CA GLU A 424 19.95 7.42 15.63
C GLU A 424 18.65 8.22 15.43
N ALA A 425 18.55 9.42 16.02
CA ALA A 425 17.38 10.28 15.84
C ALA A 425 17.21 10.74 14.39
N THR A 426 18.28 11.09 13.68
CA THR A 426 18.22 11.46 12.25
C THR A 426 17.73 10.30 11.39
N VAL A 427 18.25 9.09 11.60
CA VAL A 427 17.82 7.90 10.85
C VAL A 427 16.36 7.55 11.19
N VAL A 428 15.92 7.73 12.44
CA VAL A 428 14.51 7.57 12.84
C VAL A 428 13.60 8.55 12.12
N VAL A 429 13.98 9.83 12.04
CA VAL A 429 13.21 10.84 11.32
C VAL A 429 13.13 10.50 9.83
N ALA A 430 14.24 10.07 9.22
CA ALA A 430 14.25 9.61 7.83
C ALA A 430 13.34 8.39 7.63
N LEU A 431 13.41 7.41 8.53
CA LEU A 431 12.56 6.21 8.53
C LEU A 431 11.06 6.56 8.63
N LEU A 432 10.71 7.51 9.49
CA LEU A 432 9.33 8.00 9.62
C LEU A 432 8.88 8.75 8.36
N GLY A 433 9.76 9.55 7.75
CA GLY A 433 9.47 10.24 6.49
C GLY A 433 9.18 9.24 5.35
N VAL A 434 10.06 8.24 5.17
CA VAL A 434 9.85 7.16 4.19
C VAL A 434 8.58 6.36 4.49
N THR A 435 8.29 6.08 5.77
CA THR A 435 7.07 5.37 6.17
C THR A 435 5.81 6.19 5.87
N GLY A 436 5.81 7.48 6.16
CA GLY A 436 4.68 8.36 5.86
C GLY A 436 4.41 8.46 4.35
N PHE A 437 5.46 8.50 3.54
CA PHE A 437 5.34 8.46 2.08
C PHE A 437 4.79 7.10 1.59
N LEU A 438 5.34 5.98 2.08
CA LEU A 438 4.90 4.63 1.72
C LEU A 438 3.44 4.34 2.06
N VAL A 439 2.93 4.88 3.16
CA VAL A 439 1.52 4.68 3.56
C VAL A 439 0.55 5.37 2.61
N ASN A 440 0.99 6.42 1.91
CA ASN A 440 0.17 7.18 0.97
C ASN A 440 0.45 6.82 -0.50
N GLN A 441 1.11 5.68 -0.73
CA GLN A 441 1.41 5.13 -2.05
C GLN A 441 0.71 3.79 -2.20
N SER A 442 0.16 3.54 -3.38
CA SER A 442 -0.34 2.22 -3.74
C SER A 442 0.80 1.19 -3.73
N PRO A 443 0.57 -0.02 -3.19
CA PRO A 443 1.49 -1.15 -3.31
C PRO A 443 1.71 -1.66 -4.73
N ARG A 444 0.87 -1.27 -5.70
CA ARG A 444 1.00 -1.64 -7.11
C ARG A 444 1.31 -0.42 -7.98
N PRO A 445 1.95 -0.59 -9.14
CA PRO A 445 2.08 0.46 -10.14
C PRO A 445 0.70 1.06 -10.44
N ALA A 446 0.65 2.35 -10.77
CA ALA A 446 -0.55 2.93 -11.39
C ALA A 446 -0.94 2.03 -12.58
N PRO A 447 -2.25 1.87 -12.86
CA PRO A 447 -2.68 1.25 -14.11
C PRO A 447 -1.83 1.83 -15.23
N VAL A 448 -1.24 0.98 -16.07
CA VAL A 448 -0.61 1.45 -17.29
C VAL A 448 -1.72 2.22 -18.00
N ASP A 449 -1.53 3.53 -18.21
CA ASP A 449 -2.43 4.31 -19.04
C ASP A 449 -2.62 3.50 -20.33
N ALA A 450 -3.82 2.95 -20.54
CA ALA A 450 -4.15 2.34 -21.81
C ALA A 450 -3.94 3.46 -22.83
N PRO A 451 -2.98 3.33 -23.77
CA PRO A 451 -2.75 4.39 -24.73
C PRO A 451 -4.07 4.68 -25.45
N GLU A 452 -4.51 5.94 -25.39
CA GLU A 452 -5.69 6.44 -26.07
C GLU A 452 -5.70 5.96 -27.54
N GLY A 453 -6.79 5.28 -27.91
CA GLY A 453 -7.02 4.70 -29.23
C GLY A 453 -7.70 3.32 -29.15
N THR A 454 -8.51 2.99 -30.16
CA THR A 454 -9.24 1.72 -30.27
C THR A 454 -8.35 0.50 -29.95
N THR A 455 -8.65 -0.21 -28.86
CA THR A 455 -8.03 -1.48 -28.49
C THR A 455 -8.63 -2.58 -29.36
N GLY A 456 -7.98 -2.92 -30.47
CA GLY A 456 -8.36 -4.10 -31.23
C GLY A 456 -7.79 -5.35 -30.56
N VAL A 457 -8.51 -5.96 -29.63
CA VAL A 457 -8.19 -7.32 -29.15
C VAL A 457 -8.73 -8.31 -30.17
N GLU A 458 -7.84 -9.05 -30.82
CA GLU A 458 -8.20 -10.08 -31.78
C GLU A 458 -7.71 -11.42 -31.21
N ALA A 459 -8.53 -12.46 -31.33
CA ALA A 459 -8.23 -13.79 -30.79
C ALA A 459 -7.97 -14.79 -31.92
N ALA A 460 -7.02 -15.70 -31.69
CA ALA A 460 -6.81 -16.86 -32.53
C ALA A 460 -6.67 -18.11 -31.67
N GLU A 461 -7.51 -19.10 -31.97
CA GLU A 461 -7.47 -20.41 -31.33
C GLU A 461 -6.20 -21.18 -31.77
N SER A 462 -5.49 -21.77 -30.80
CA SER A 462 -4.38 -22.69 -31.06
C SER A 462 -4.77 -24.14 -30.78
N SER A 463 -3.98 -25.08 -31.31
CA SER A 463 -4.16 -26.52 -31.09
C SER A 463 -4.36 -26.87 -29.60
N GLY A 464 -5.56 -27.31 -29.23
CA GLY A 464 -5.93 -27.73 -27.87
C GLY A 464 -6.81 -26.70 -27.15
N ASP A 465 -6.64 -26.58 -25.84
CA ASP A 465 -7.38 -25.62 -24.98
C ASP A 465 -6.69 -24.24 -24.90
N LEU A 466 -5.62 -23.97 -25.65
CA LEU A 466 -4.85 -22.72 -25.53
C LEU A 466 -5.38 -21.63 -26.48
N GLN A 467 -5.89 -20.55 -25.91
CA GLN A 467 -6.33 -19.34 -26.62
C GLN A 467 -5.23 -18.29 -26.64
N VAL A 468 -4.99 -17.69 -27.81
CA VAL A 468 -4.01 -16.62 -27.99
C VAL A 468 -4.73 -15.33 -28.37
N TYR A 469 -4.57 -14.32 -27.54
CA TYR A 469 -5.08 -12.97 -27.78
C TYR A 469 -3.90 -12.07 -28.15
N ALA A 470 -4.08 -11.25 -29.18
CA ALA A 470 -3.12 -10.20 -29.49
C ALA A 470 -3.85 -8.88 -29.73
N ALA A 471 -3.26 -7.79 -29.25
CA ALA A 471 -3.80 -6.46 -29.39
C ALA A 471 -2.71 -5.44 -29.73
N LEU A 472 -3.07 -4.40 -30.48
CA LEU A 472 -2.22 -3.25 -30.74
C LEU A 472 -2.83 -2.03 -30.08
N SER A 473 -2.04 -1.30 -29.27
CA SER A 473 -2.47 -0.08 -28.62
C SER A 473 -1.39 1.02 -28.67
N PRO A 474 -1.68 2.17 -29.32
CA PRO A 474 -2.87 2.45 -30.12
C PRO A 474 -2.89 1.65 -31.43
N ARG A 475 -4.08 1.25 -31.91
CA ARG A 475 -4.26 0.55 -33.20
C ARG A 475 -4.13 1.52 -34.39
N ARG A 476 -2.91 1.99 -34.67
CA ARG A 476 -2.61 2.94 -35.76
C ARG A 476 -1.24 2.69 -36.40
N GLN A 477 -1.03 3.24 -37.60
CA GLN A 477 0.30 3.31 -38.20
C GLN A 477 1.28 4.09 -37.31
N GLY A 478 2.52 3.62 -37.23
CA GLY A 478 3.58 4.22 -36.41
C GLY A 478 3.86 3.43 -35.13
N ALA A 479 4.35 4.13 -34.10
CA ALA A 479 4.72 3.51 -32.83
C ALA A 479 3.48 3.04 -32.07
N THR A 480 3.46 1.76 -31.70
CA THR A 480 2.38 1.10 -30.97
C THR A 480 2.92 0.03 -30.02
N THR A 481 2.10 -0.41 -29.09
CA THR A 481 2.39 -1.50 -28.17
C THR A 481 1.60 -2.73 -28.61
N LEU A 482 2.31 -3.81 -28.91
CA LEU A 482 1.75 -5.13 -29.09
C LEU A 482 1.57 -5.76 -27.71
N LEU A 483 0.35 -6.18 -27.37
CA LEU A 483 0.04 -7.03 -26.24
C LEU A 483 -0.24 -8.44 -26.76
N VAL A 484 0.26 -9.47 -26.08
CA VAL A 484 -0.04 -10.87 -26.35
C VAL A 484 -0.42 -11.55 -25.05
N GLN A 485 -1.58 -12.18 -25.00
CA GLN A 485 -2.05 -12.93 -23.84
C GLN A 485 -2.35 -14.38 -24.21
N LEU A 486 -2.00 -15.30 -23.32
CA LEU A 486 -2.27 -16.72 -23.44
C LEU A 486 -3.26 -17.12 -22.35
N GLN A 487 -4.34 -17.79 -22.72
CA GLN A 487 -5.35 -18.32 -21.81
C GLN A 487 -5.62 -19.80 -22.09
N ASP A 488 -6.14 -20.52 -21.10
CA ASP A 488 -6.69 -21.86 -21.33
C ASP A 488 -8.19 -21.83 -21.70
N GLY A 489 -8.78 -23.01 -21.91
CA GLY A 489 -10.18 -23.14 -22.32
C GLY A 489 -11.20 -22.72 -21.24
N THR A 490 -10.72 -22.36 -20.04
CA THR A 490 -11.53 -21.80 -18.95
C THR A 490 -11.35 -20.28 -18.79
N GLY A 491 -10.48 -19.66 -19.60
CA GLY A 491 -10.17 -18.23 -19.56
C GLY A 491 -9.05 -17.86 -18.58
N GLU A 492 -8.42 -18.84 -17.92
CA GLU A 492 -7.34 -18.59 -16.96
C GLU A 492 -6.01 -18.30 -17.70
N PRO A 493 -5.22 -17.29 -17.27
CA PRO A 493 -3.95 -16.98 -17.91
C PRO A 493 -2.92 -18.11 -17.82
N VAL A 494 -2.34 -18.49 -18.96
CA VAL A 494 -1.34 -19.55 -19.05
C VAL A 494 0.05 -18.96 -19.16
N THR A 495 0.93 -19.30 -18.22
CA THR A 495 2.34 -18.91 -18.27
C THR A 495 3.22 -20.08 -18.74
N PRO A 496 3.71 -20.09 -19.99
CA PRO A 496 4.57 -21.14 -20.51
C PRO A 496 5.98 -21.09 -19.87
N PRO A 497 6.75 -22.19 -19.93
CA PRO A 497 8.10 -22.28 -19.38
C PRO A 497 9.11 -21.29 -19.99
N THR A 498 8.85 -20.84 -21.22
CA THR A 498 9.63 -19.82 -21.93
C THR A 498 8.68 -18.80 -22.55
N ALA A 499 9.10 -17.54 -22.63
CA ALA A 499 8.33 -16.50 -23.30
C ALA A 499 7.94 -16.94 -24.73
N PRO A 500 6.73 -16.59 -25.20
CA PRO A 500 6.33 -16.88 -26.56
C PRO A 500 7.22 -16.12 -27.55
N GLU A 501 7.47 -16.71 -28.70
CA GLU A 501 8.14 -16.07 -29.82
C GLU A 501 7.07 -15.45 -30.72
N VAL A 502 7.21 -14.16 -31.04
CA VAL A 502 6.18 -13.43 -31.79
C VAL A 502 6.76 -12.74 -33.00
N SER A 503 6.10 -12.87 -34.15
CA SER A 503 6.43 -12.14 -35.37
C SER A 503 5.21 -11.45 -35.97
N LEU A 504 5.45 -10.33 -36.67
CA LEU A 504 4.40 -9.50 -37.27
C LEU A 504 4.66 -9.31 -38.76
N ARG A 505 3.65 -9.60 -39.59
CA ARG A 505 3.73 -9.37 -41.04
C ARG A 505 2.47 -8.70 -41.59
N SER A 506 2.61 -7.90 -42.64
CA SER A 506 1.51 -7.37 -43.44
C SER A 506 1.92 -7.32 -44.91
N GLY A 507 1.33 -8.18 -45.75
CA GLY A 507 1.67 -8.28 -47.17
C GLY A 507 3.15 -8.60 -47.39
N ASP A 508 3.88 -7.65 -47.96
CA ASP A 508 5.32 -7.69 -48.25
C ASP A 508 6.21 -7.16 -47.11
N VAL A 509 5.61 -6.63 -46.04
CA VAL A 509 6.32 -6.14 -44.85
C VAL A 509 6.37 -7.22 -43.78
N ASP A 510 7.57 -7.57 -43.33
CA ASP A 510 7.81 -8.51 -42.22
C ASP A 510 8.71 -7.83 -41.18
N LEU A 511 8.25 -7.74 -39.94
CA LEU A 511 9.00 -7.15 -38.83
C LEU A 511 9.92 -8.17 -38.14
N GLY A 512 9.83 -9.46 -38.51
CA GLY A 512 10.59 -10.54 -37.90
C GLY A 512 10.18 -10.78 -36.44
N ASP A 513 11.08 -11.42 -35.70
CA ASP A 513 10.86 -11.73 -34.29
C ASP A 513 10.90 -10.47 -33.43
N VAL A 514 9.86 -10.29 -32.63
CA VAL A 514 9.69 -9.17 -31.71
C VAL A 514 10.01 -9.63 -30.29
N GLU A 515 10.92 -8.91 -29.65
CA GLU A 515 11.31 -9.19 -28.27
C GLU A 515 10.18 -8.78 -27.32
N LEU A 516 9.57 -9.78 -26.68
CA LEU A 516 8.51 -9.61 -25.71
C LEU A 516 9.04 -9.41 -24.29
N THR A 517 8.34 -8.58 -23.52
CA THR A 517 8.54 -8.39 -22.08
C THR A 517 7.29 -8.83 -21.33
N ALA A 518 7.44 -9.61 -20.26
CA ALA A 518 6.29 -10.02 -19.45
C ALA A 518 5.70 -8.80 -18.73
N SER A 519 4.39 -8.60 -18.85
CA SER A 519 3.65 -7.53 -18.17
C SER A 519 2.80 -8.06 -17.02
N ASP A 520 2.19 -9.24 -17.18
CA ASP A 520 1.39 -9.91 -16.15
C ASP A 520 1.38 -11.45 -16.36
N ALA A 521 0.67 -12.19 -15.51
CA ALA A 521 0.43 -13.62 -15.68
C ALA A 521 -0.15 -13.90 -17.07
N GLY A 522 0.50 -14.79 -17.81
CA GLY A 522 0.11 -15.14 -19.17
C GLY A 522 0.07 -13.96 -20.16
N THR A 523 0.70 -12.82 -19.85
CA THR A 523 0.61 -11.60 -20.66
C THR A 523 1.99 -11.00 -20.94
N TRP A 524 2.23 -10.67 -22.21
CA TRP A 524 3.47 -10.08 -22.70
C TRP A 524 3.18 -8.85 -23.54
N GLN A 525 4.15 -7.94 -23.58
CA GLN A 525 4.08 -6.73 -24.38
C GLN A 525 5.39 -6.44 -25.11
N ALA A 526 5.30 -5.77 -26.25
CA ALA A 526 6.44 -5.23 -26.97
C ALA A 526 6.10 -3.91 -27.66
N ARG A 527 7.09 -3.01 -27.74
CA ARG A 527 6.97 -1.81 -28.56
C ARG A 527 7.36 -2.12 -29.99
N VAL A 528 6.44 -1.88 -30.92
CA VAL A 528 6.63 -2.10 -32.36
C VAL A 528 6.33 -0.82 -33.12
N VAL A 529 6.92 -0.68 -34.30
CA VAL A 529 6.63 0.43 -35.21
C VAL A 529 6.06 -0.15 -36.49
N LEU A 530 4.77 0.09 -36.72
CA LEU A 530 4.08 -0.39 -37.92
C LEU A 530 4.30 0.60 -39.06
N PRO A 531 5.05 0.24 -40.11
CA PRO A 531 5.38 1.15 -41.20
C PRO A 531 4.20 1.45 -42.12
N ARG A 532 3.09 0.70 -42.01
CA ARG A 532 1.88 0.87 -42.82
C ARG A 532 0.62 0.43 -42.09
N ALA A 533 -0.50 1.00 -42.53
CA ALA A 533 -1.84 0.51 -42.27
C ALA A 533 -2.17 -0.78 -43.06
N GLY A 534 -3.29 -1.42 -42.71
CA GLY A 534 -3.78 -2.68 -43.25
C GLY A 534 -3.70 -3.84 -42.26
N VAL A 535 -4.08 -5.04 -42.72
CA VAL A 535 -4.13 -6.23 -41.86
C VAL A 535 -2.74 -6.73 -41.52
N TRP A 536 -2.44 -6.83 -40.24
CA TRP A 536 -1.23 -7.42 -39.66
C TRP A 536 -1.52 -8.81 -39.12
N GLU A 537 -0.76 -9.81 -39.58
CA GLU A 537 -0.75 -11.15 -39.01
C GLU A 537 0.30 -11.20 -37.89
N VAL A 538 -0.16 -11.37 -36.65
CA VAL A 538 0.67 -11.62 -35.47
C VAL A 538 0.77 -13.13 -35.28
N GLN A 539 1.94 -13.70 -35.57
CA GLN A 539 2.20 -15.11 -35.30
C GLN A 539 2.81 -15.28 -33.92
N VAL A 540 2.19 -16.12 -33.10
CA VAL A 540 2.61 -16.40 -31.72
C VAL A 540 2.96 -17.88 -31.63
N SER A 541 4.23 -18.17 -31.40
CA SER A 541 4.76 -19.52 -31.16
C SER A 541 4.98 -19.72 -29.67
N THR A 542 4.21 -20.63 -29.08
CA THR A 542 4.23 -20.87 -27.63
C THR A 542 4.82 -22.24 -27.35
N ARG A 543 5.98 -22.32 -26.71
CA ARG A 543 6.57 -23.60 -26.30
C ARG A 543 5.96 -24.09 -24.99
N LEU A 544 4.99 -24.99 -25.08
CA LEU A 544 4.33 -25.60 -23.91
C LEU A 544 5.16 -26.73 -23.29
N SER A 545 5.92 -27.46 -24.12
CA SER A 545 6.83 -28.51 -23.66
C SER A 545 8.03 -28.69 -24.60
N ARG A 546 8.96 -29.58 -24.26
CA ARG A 546 10.09 -29.92 -25.14
C ARG A 546 9.67 -30.57 -26.48
N PHE A 547 8.41 -30.98 -26.62
CA PHE A 547 7.87 -31.65 -27.79
C PHE A 547 6.69 -30.90 -28.43
N GLU A 548 6.26 -29.78 -27.84
CA GLU A 548 5.04 -29.08 -28.23
C GLU A 548 5.27 -27.57 -28.26
N ALA A 549 5.11 -27.01 -29.45
CA ALA A 549 5.24 -25.57 -29.73
C ALA A 549 4.15 -25.13 -30.73
N PRO A 550 2.87 -25.06 -30.30
CA PRO A 550 1.80 -24.55 -31.14
C PRO A 550 2.08 -23.13 -31.63
N VAL A 551 1.62 -22.84 -32.86
CA VAL A 551 1.73 -21.52 -33.49
C VAL A 551 0.32 -21.03 -33.82
N SER A 552 -0.07 -19.91 -33.23
CA SER A 552 -1.31 -19.20 -33.55
C SER A 552 -1.03 -18.01 -34.45
N THR A 553 -2.01 -17.62 -35.28
CA THR A 553 -1.93 -16.40 -36.09
C THR A 553 -3.16 -15.56 -35.82
N VAL A 554 -2.96 -14.41 -35.16
CA VAL A 554 -3.99 -13.41 -34.92
C VAL A 554 -3.94 -12.37 -36.03
N ARG A 555 -5.08 -11.97 -36.58
CA ARG A 555 -5.15 -10.92 -37.61
C ARG A 555 -5.69 -9.64 -37.00
N ILE A 556 -4.89 -8.58 -37.01
CA ILE A 556 -5.25 -7.27 -36.49
C ILE A 556 -5.28 -6.29 -37.66
N ASP A 557 -6.46 -5.81 -38.02
CA ASP A 557 -6.56 -4.68 -38.96
C ASP A 557 -5.93 -3.41 -38.37
N VAL A 558 -5.28 -2.56 -39.15
CA VAL A 558 -4.71 -1.30 -38.65
C VAL A 558 -5.20 -0.19 -39.58
N PRO A 559 -6.04 0.75 -39.11
CA PRO A 559 -6.57 1.82 -39.95
C PRO A 559 -5.47 2.77 -40.44
N GLU A 560 -5.75 3.43 -41.57
CA GLU A 560 -4.89 4.46 -42.19
C GLU A 560 -4.65 5.68 -41.30
#